data_AF-A0A1F8M175-F1
#
_entry.id   AF-A0A1F8M175-F1
#
_cell.length_a   1.000
_cell.length_b   1.000
_cell.length_c   1.000
_cell.angle_alpha   90.00
_cell.angle_beta   90.00
_cell.angle_gamma   90.00
#
_symmetry.space_group_name_H-M   'P 1'
#
loop_
_entity.id
_entity.type
_entity.pdbx_description
1 polymer ?
#
loop_
_entity_poly.entity_id
_entity_poly.type
_entity_poly.pdbx_seq_one_letter_code
_entity_poly.pdbx_strand_id
1 'polypeptide(L)'
;MTVFVYCEKGGVIVKLTGLVAKVVKADAEYFYKNDFIPAQKYHSVLSWLDTGDDCEAQLTAATWLESDAQYFKELAWALVVHHWYMAPLMMAMVYFVPKALLKRVAKLRNDCP
;
A
#
# COMPACT_ATOMS: atom_id res chain seq x y z
N MET A 1 -5.60 3.81 14.62
CA MET A 1 -6.92 3.24 14.91
C MET A 1 -7.38 2.51 13.66
N THR A 2 -7.56 1.19 13.69
CA THR A 2 -7.99 0.38 12.54
C THR A 2 -9.48 0.15 12.68
N VAL A 3 -10.28 0.41 11.65
CA VAL A 3 -11.72 0.16 11.64
C VAL A 3 -11.97 -1.15 10.92
N PHE A 4 -12.68 -2.08 11.58
CA PHE A 4 -13.08 -3.35 10.99
C PHE A 4 -14.51 -3.20 10.49
N VAL A 5 -14.74 -3.54 9.23
CA VAL A 5 -16.09 -3.61 8.64
C VAL A 5 -16.35 -5.09 8.35
N TYR A 6 -17.54 -5.58 8.66
CA TYR A 6 -17.90 -6.99 8.49
C TYR A 6 -18.64 -7.17 7.16
N CYS A 7 -18.17 -8.10 6.33
CA CYS A 7 -18.88 -8.53 5.12
C CYS A 7 -19.83 -9.68 5.48
N GLU A 8 -20.98 -9.79 4.77
CA GLU A 8 -21.98 -10.86 4.96
C GLU A 8 -21.43 -12.29 4.77
N LYS A 9 -20.23 -12.46 4.18
CA LYS A 9 -19.55 -13.75 3.97
C LYS A 9 -18.56 -14.15 5.08
N GLY A 10 -18.63 -13.55 6.27
CA GLY A 10 -17.86 -14.00 7.44
C GLY A 10 -16.35 -13.69 7.38
N GLY A 11 -15.92 -12.86 6.43
CA GLY A 11 -14.55 -12.33 6.34
C GLY A 11 -14.44 -10.97 7.01
N VAL A 12 -13.34 -10.74 7.73
CA VAL A 12 -13.01 -9.43 8.32
C VAL A 12 -12.45 -8.53 7.22
N ILE A 13 -13.22 -7.54 6.78
CA ILE A 13 -12.72 -6.53 5.85
C ILE A 13 -11.88 -5.53 6.64
N VAL A 14 -10.60 -5.47 6.31
CA VAL A 14 -9.69 -4.49 6.88
C VAL A 14 -9.81 -3.22 6.07
N LYS A 15 -10.59 -2.27 6.58
CA LYS A 15 -10.61 -0.92 6.02
C LYS A 15 -9.22 -0.31 6.19
N LEU A 16 -8.53 -0.06 5.07
CA LEU A 16 -7.29 0.69 5.09
C LEU A 16 -7.63 2.12 5.52
N THR A 17 -7.08 2.54 6.66
CA THR A 17 -7.29 3.89 7.19
C THR A 17 -5.96 4.61 7.37
N GLY A 18 -5.94 5.92 7.13
CA GLY A 18 -4.78 6.76 7.39
C GLY A 18 -3.75 6.73 6.25
N LEU A 19 -2.46 6.61 6.59
CA LEU A 19 -1.36 6.77 5.64
C LEU A 19 -1.41 5.77 4.48
N VAL A 20 -1.71 4.49 4.75
CA VAL A 20 -1.69 3.44 3.72
C VAL A 20 -2.77 3.65 2.66
N ALA A 21 -3.97 4.07 3.05
CA ALA A 21 -5.03 4.40 2.09
C ALA A 21 -4.66 5.61 1.21
N LYS A 22 -3.95 6.59 1.78
CA LYS A 22 -3.44 7.74 1.01
C LYS A 22 -2.37 7.31 -0.01
N VAL A 23 -1.47 6.40 0.38
CA VAL A 23 -0.44 5.84 -0.52
C VAL A 23 -1.11 5.09 -1.67
N VAL A 24 -1.98 4.11 -1.38
CA VAL A 24 -2.69 3.35 -2.43
C VAL A 24 -3.50 4.25 -3.36
N LYS A 25 -4.16 5.29 -2.82
CA LYS A 25 -4.88 6.26 -3.64
C LYS A 25 -3.95 7.05 -4.56
N ALA A 26 -2.79 7.48 -4.05
CA ALA A 26 -1.78 8.18 -4.84
C ALA A 26 -1.22 7.29 -5.95
N ASP A 27 -0.95 6.01 -5.65
CA ASP A 27 -0.48 5.03 -6.64
C ASP A 27 -1.53 4.79 -7.71
N ALA A 28 -2.80 4.58 -7.32
CA ALA A 28 -3.89 4.40 -8.26
C ALA A 28 -4.02 5.60 -9.21
N GLU A 29 -3.92 6.82 -8.68
CA GLU A 29 -3.97 8.04 -9.47
C GLU A 29 -2.75 8.19 -10.39
N TYR A 30 -1.55 7.87 -9.90
CA TYR A 30 -0.33 7.88 -10.69
C TYR A 30 -0.39 6.86 -11.83
N PHE A 31 -0.78 5.62 -11.55
CA PHE A 31 -0.87 4.57 -12.55
C PHE A 31 -1.95 4.86 -13.59
N TYR A 32 -3.08 5.46 -13.19
CA TYR A 32 -4.11 5.87 -14.13
C TYR A 32 -3.65 7.03 -15.03
N LYS A 33 -3.03 8.08 -14.46
CA LYS A 33 -2.56 9.25 -15.21
C LYS A 33 -1.45 8.93 -16.22
N ASN A 34 -0.69 7.86 -15.99
CA ASN A 34 0.38 7.42 -16.88
C ASN A 34 -0.03 6.21 -17.74
N ASP A 35 -1.34 5.93 -17.85
CA ASP A 35 -1.89 4.84 -18.67
C ASP A 35 -1.38 3.43 -18.33
N PHE A 36 -0.85 3.21 -17.12
CA PHE A 36 -0.41 1.89 -16.66
C PHE A 36 -1.57 0.98 -16.26
N ILE A 37 -2.71 1.56 -15.87
CA ILE A 37 -3.94 0.82 -15.58
C ILE A 37 -5.14 1.46 -16.28
N PRO A 38 -6.14 0.66 -16.69
CA PRO A 38 -7.37 1.19 -17.27
C PRO A 38 -8.25 1.86 -16.20
N ALA A 39 -9.12 2.77 -16.62
CA ALA A 39 -10.05 3.49 -15.74
C ALA A 39 -10.91 2.55 -14.86
N GLN A 40 -11.29 1.37 -15.38
CA GLN A 40 -12.03 0.37 -14.62
C GLN A 40 -11.27 -0.11 -13.38
N LYS A 41 -9.96 -0.39 -13.51
CA LYS A 41 -9.12 -0.80 -12.37
C LYS A 41 -8.91 0.34 -11.39
N TYR A 42 -8.77 1.56 -11.88
CA TYR A 42 -8.70 2.76 -11.03
C TYR A 42 -9.96 2.91 -10.15
N HIS A 43 -11.15 2.83 -10.75
CA HIS A 43 -12.41 2.93 -10.01
C HIS A 43 -12.66 1.76 -9.06
N SER A 44 -12.26 0.54 -9.45
CA SER A 44 -12.32 -0.64 -8.58
C SER A 44 -11.46 -0.46 -7.32
N VAL A 45 -10.23 0.04 -7.45
CA VAL A 45 -9.37 0.33 -6.29
C VAL A 45 -9.92 1.45 -5.41
N LEU A 46 -10.48 2.52 -5.98
CA LEU A 46 -11.11 3.58 -5.19
C LEU A 46 -12.36 3.08 -4.47
N SER A 47 -13.22 2.32 -5.14
CA SER A 47 -14.41 1.72 -4.55
C SER A 47 -14.03 0.78 -3.41
N TRP A 48 -12.98 -0.03 -3.60
CA TRP A 48 -12.45 -0.89 -2.56
C TRP A 48 -11.96 -0.12 -1.34
N LEU A 49 -11.28 1.01 -1.51
CA LEU A 49 -10.86 1.83 -0.37
C LEU A 49 -12.05 2.33 0.47
N ASP A 50 -13.21 2.55 -0.16
CA ASP A 50 -14.41 3.05 0.49
C ASP A 50 -15.27 1.93 1.12
N THR A 51 -15.54 0.86 0.38
CA THR A 51 -16.44 -0.24 0.77
C THR A 51 -15.68 -1.44 1.36
N GLY A 52 -14.48 -1.72 0.87
CA GLY A 52 -13.65 -2.87 1.23
C GLY A 52 -14.10 -4.19 0.61
N ASP A 53 -15.07 -4.17 -0.31
CA ASP A 53 -15.70 -5.36 -0.91
C ASP A 53 -15.13 -5.72 -2.30
N ASP A 54 -13.81 -5.69 -2.48
CA ASP A 54 -13.17 -6.07 -3.76
C ASP A 54 -11.80 -6.71 -3.54
N CYS A 55 -11.76 -8.02 -3.73
CA CYS A 55 -10.57 -8.84 -3.52
C CYS A 55 -9.47 -8.58 -4.55
N GLU A 56 -9.84 -8.33 -5.81
CA GLU A 56 -8.87 -8.10 -6.88
C GLU A 56 -8.18 -6.74 -6.68
N ALA A 57 -8.96 -5.72 -6.33
CA ALA A 57 -8.44 -4.41 -5.96
C ALA A 57 -7.52 -4.49 -4.74
N GLN A 58 -7.90 -5.28 -3.73
CA GLN A 58 -7.10 -5.51 -2.53
C GLN A 58 -5.74 -6.14 -2.83
N LEU A 59 -5.72 -7.18 -3.66
CA LEU A 59 -4.48 -7.85 -4.07
C LEU A 59 -3.61 -6.97 -4.97
N THR A 60 -4.25 -6.15 -5.81
CA THR A 60 -3.56 -5.15 -6.64
C THR A 60 -2.86 -4.12 -5.74
N ALA A 61 -3.57 -3.55 -4.79
CA ALA A 61 -3.00 -2.61 -3.82
C ALA A 61 -1.91 -3.25 -2.95
N ALA A 62 -2.06 -4.51 -2.56
CA ALA A 62 -1.04 -5.25 -1.83
C ALA A 62 0.25 -5.40 -2.66
N THR A 63 0.13 -5.64 -3.96
CA THR A 63 1.28 -5.70 -4.89
C THR A 63 1.98 -4.35 -5.03
N TRP A 64 1.22 -3.25 -5.11
CA TRP A 64 1.80 -1.91 -5.14
C TRP A 64 2.56 -1.58 -3.86
N LEU A 65 1.97 -1.85 -2.69
CA LEU A 65 2.64 -1.62 -1.40
C LEU A 65 3.88 -2.49 -1.20
N GLU A 66 3.91 -3.68 -1.80
CA GLU A 66 5.10 -4.55 -1.82
C GLU A 66 6.21 -3.96 -2.70
N SER A 67 5.84 -3.46 -3.89
CA SER A 67 6.75 -2.73 -4.79
C SER A 67 7.30 -1.47 -4.11
N ASP A 68 6.46 -0.70 -3.43
CA ASP A 68 6.89 0.49 -2.68
C ASP A 68 7.86 0.12 -1.56
N ALA A 69 7.60 -0.96 -0.83
CA ALA A 69 8.50 -1.43 0.22
C ALA A 69 9.89 -1.79 -0.34
N GLN A 70 9.96 -2.38 -1.53
CA GLN A 70 11.21 -2.65 -2.23
C GLN A 70 11.87 -1.35 -2.70
N TYR A 71 11.11 -0.45 -3.33
CA TYR A 71 11.59 0.85 -3.80
C TYR A 71 12.17 1.70 -2.66
N PHE A 72 11.50 1.79 -1.51
CA PHE A 72 12.01 2.51 -0.35
C PHE A 72 13.33 1.94 0.17
N LYS A 73 13.51 0.61 0.09
CA LYS A 73 14.75 -0.04 0.51
C LYS A 73 15.92 0.34 -0.41
N GLU A 74 15.68 0.39 -1.72
CA GLU A 74 16.70 0.75 -2.72
C GLU A 74 16.99 2.25 -2.75
N LEU A 75 15.94 3.09 -2.83
CA LEU A 75 16.04 4.54 -2.88
C LEU A 75 16.76 5.08 -1.63
N ALA A 76 16.42 4.55 -0.46
CA ALA A 76 17.00 5.08 0.75
C ALA A 76 18.46 4.66 0.94
N TRP A 77 18.91 3.53 0.37
CA TRP A 77 20.34 3.22 0.28
C TRP A 77 21.07 4.22 -0.61
N ALA A 78 20.52 4.53 -1.79
CA ALA A 78 21.07 5.55 -2.68
C ALA A 78 21.10 6.95 -2.04
N LEU A 79 20.05 7.32 -1.29
CA LEU A 79 19.98 8.60 -0.59
C LEU A 79 20.94 8.67 0.61
N VAL A 80 21.18 7.57 1.33
CA VAL A 80 22.19 7.51 2.41
C VAL A 80 23.59 7.74 1.85
N VAL A 81 23.90 7.18 0.67
CA VAL A 81 25.18 7.40 -0.02
C VAL A 81 25.35 8.87 -0.43
N HIS A 82 24.31 9.51 -0.94
CA HIS A 82 24.37 10.91 -1.38
C HIS A 82 24.24 11.94 -0.24
N HIS A 83 23.51 11.62 0.83
CA HIS A 83 23.15 12.54 1.93
C HIS A 83 23.52 11.93 3.28
N TRP A 84 24.81 11.60 3.46
CA TRP A 84 25.34 10.91 4.64
C TRP A 84 24.99 11.60 5.97
N TYR A 85 24.81 12.92 5.99
CA TYR A 85 24.43 13.68 7.19
C TYR A 85 22.97 13.47 7.63
N MET A 86 22.10 12.97 6.75
CA MET A 86 20.72 12.54 7.07
C MET A 86 20.62 11.02 7.30
N ALA A 87 21.75 10.29 7.22
CA ALA A 87 21.79 8.84 7.29
C ALA A 87 21.02 8.24 8.48
N PRO A 88 21.10 8.73 9.74
CA PRO A 88 20.37 8.09 10.84
C PRO A 88 18.84 8.17 10.67
N LEU A 89 18.32 9.30 10.16
CA LEU A 89 16.89 9.44 9.87
C LEU A 89 16.47 8.56 8.68
N MET A 90 17.28 8.55 7.63
CA MET A 90 17.03 7.77 6.43
C MET A 90 17.08 6.26 6.73
N MET A 91 18.04 5.80 7.54
CA MET A 91 18.14 4.41 7.99
C MET A 91 16.95 3.99 8.86
N ALA A 92 16.43 4.88 9.70
CA ALA A 92 15.19 4.61 10.42
C ALA A 92 14.03 4.41 9.43
N MET A 93 13.90 5.27 8.41
CA MET A 93 12.87 5.08 7.38
C MET A 93 13.07 3.78 6.57
N VAL A 94 14.30 3.42 6.21
CA VAL A 94 14.65 2.16 5.52
C VAL A 94 14.19 0.94 6.31
N TYR A 95 14.33 0.98 7.64
CA TYR A 95 14.04 -0.19 8.45
C TYR A 95 12.56 -0.28 8.83
N PHE A 96 11.93 0.85 9.18
CA PHE A 96 10.58 0.83 9.72
C PHE A 96 9.50 0.90 8.64
N VAL A 97 9.69 1.67 7.57
CA VAL A 97 8.64 1.89 6.55
C VAL A 97 8.39 0.62 5.72
N PRO A 98 9.39 -0.03 5.09
CA PRO A 98 9.18 -1.28 4.36
C PRO A 98 8.60 -2.39 5.24
N LYS A 99 9.07 -2.50 6.49
CA LYS A 99 8.56 -3.51 7.44
C LYS A 99 7.09 -3.26 7.80
N ALA A 100 6.70 -2.01 7.98
CA ALA A 100 5.30 -1.64 8.22
C ALA A 100 4.42 -1.91 7.00
N LEU A 101 4.91 -1.61 5.79
CA LEU A 101 4.22 -1.89 4.53
C LEU A 101 4.05 -3.40 4.31
N LEU A 102 5.11 -4.20 4.41
CA LEU A 102 5.04 -5.65 4.26
C LEU A 102 4.12 -6.32 5.28
N LYS A 103 4.07 -5.83 6.52
CA LYS A 103 3.11 -6.30 7.53
C LYS A 103 1.65 -6.03 7.10
N ARG A 104 1.40 -4.93 6.40
CA ARG A 104 0.07 -4.61 5.84
C ARG A 104 -0.25 -5.44 4.62
N VAL A 105 0.72 -5.66 3.72
CA VAL A 105 0.59 -6.56 2.56
C VAL A 105 0.21 -7.97 3.01
N ALA A 106 0.93 -8.55 3.97
CA ALA A 106 0.63 -9.87 4.50
C ALA A 106 -0.79 -9.96 5.08
N LYS A 107 -1.25 -8.88 5.74
CA LYS A 107 -2.62 -8.79 6.24
C LYS A 107 -3.64 -8.78 5.10
N LEU A 108 -3.44 -7.91 4.11
CA LEU A 108 -4.32 -7.79 2.94
C LEU A 108 -4.40 -9.10 2.14
N ARG A 109 -3.32 -9.88 2.04
CA ARG A 109 -3.35 -11.18 1.37
C ARG A 109 -4.08 -12.26 2.18
N ASN A 110 -3.98 -12.24 3.51
CA ASN A 110 -4.65 -13.23 4.36
C ASN A 110 -6.16 -12.96 4.51
N ASP A 111 -6.59 -11.70 4.39
CA ASP A 111 -7.99 -11.31 4.49
C ASP A 111 -8.80 -11.66 3.21
N CYS A 112 -8.12 -12.09 2.14
CA CYS A 112 -8.73 -12.46 0.86
C CYS A 112 -8.16 -13.80 0.34
N PRO A 113 -8.78 -14.95 0.70
CA PRO A 113 -8.33 -16.27 0.28
C PRO A 113 -8.61 -16.59 -1.20
#